data_AF-A0A523EZV6-F1
#
_entry.id   AF-A0A523EZV6-F1
#
_cell.length_a   1.000
_cell.length_b   1.000
_cell.length_c   1.000
_cell.angle_alpha   90.00
_cell.angle_beta   90.00
_cell.angle_gamma   90.00
#
_symmetry.space_group_name_H-M   'P 1'
#
loop_
_entity.id
_entity.type
_entity.pdbx_description
1 polymer ?
#
loop_
_entity_poly.entity_id
_entity_poly.type
_entity_poly.pdbx_seq_one_letter_code
_entity_poly.pdbx_strand_id
1 'polypeptide(L)' 'MQETALKGRKFTGSARPPKTYSTSRTCASKVCDTRLSQYNKREYCFTHAPTKYPRLRGRIVKAEA' A
#
# COMPACT_ATOMS: atom_id res chain seq x y z
N MET A 1 1.71 52.56 -17.25
CA MET A 1 2.60 51.42 -16.97
C MET A 1 1.72 50.22 -16.69
N GLN A 2 1.66 49.23 -17.59
CA GLN A 2 0.85 48.03 -17.37
C GLN A 2 1.77 46.93 -16.82
N GLU A 3 1.57 46.60 -15.55
CA GLU A 3 2.29 45.53 -14.87
C GLU A 3 1.69 44.18 -15.29
N THR A 4 2.22 43.61 -16.37
CA THR A 4 1.92 42.22 -16.75
C THR A 4 2.65 41.27 -15.81
N ALA A 5 2.09 41.06 -14.62
CA ALA A 5 2.60 40.10 -13.67
C ALA A 5 2.41 38.67 -14.22
N LEU A 6 3.50 38.04 -14.66
CA LEU A 6 3.58 36.61 -14.98
C LEU A 6 3.24 35.80 -13.71
N LYS A 7 2.01 35.29 -13.62
CA LYS A 7 1.59 34.39 -12.54
C LYS A 7 1.79 32.94 -12.97
N GLY A 8 2.60 32.22 -12.20
CA GLY A 8 2.75 30.77 -12.34
C GLY A 8 1.44 30.03 -12.06
N ARG A 9 1.21 28.92 -12.77
CA ARG A 9 0.03 28.08 -12.58
C ARG A 9 0.17 27.31 -11.27
N LYS A 10 -0.77 27.47 -10.33
CA LYS A 10 -0.79 26.66 -9.11
C LYS A 10 -1.05 25.21 -9.51
N PHE A 11 -0.30 24.26 -8.93
CA PHE A 11 -0.62 22.84 -9.03
C PHE A 11 -1.95 22.58 -8.32
N THR A 12 -3.05 22.61 -9.08
CA THR A 12 -4.38 22.29 -8.58
C THR A 12 -4.67 20.81 -8.83
N GLY A 13 -4.95 20.07 -7.76
CA GLY A 13 -5.37 18.67 -7.86
C GLY A 13 -4.18 17.71 -7.80
N SER A 14 -3.55 17.69 -6.63
CA SER A 14 -2.61 16.66 -6.22
C SER A 14 -3.22 15.27 -6.42
N ALA A 15 -2.39 14.33 -6.86
CA ALA A 15 -2.72 12.95 -7.16
C ALA A 15 -3.67 12.31 -6.13
N ARG A 16 -4.51 11.37 -6.62
CA ARG A 16 -5.43 10.61 -5.77
C ARG A 16 -4.72 10.14 -4.49
N PRO A 17 -5.28 10.41 -3.29
CA PRO A 17 -4.63 10.03 -2.05
C PRO A 17 -4.41 8.51 -2.01
N PRO A 18 -3.32 8.05 -1.40
CA PRO A 18 -3.05 6.63 -1.26
C PRO A 18 -4.18 5.95 -0.49
N LYS A 19 -4.50 4.71 -0.90
CA LYS A 19 -5.57 3.94 -0.26
C LYS A 19 -5.20 3.65 1.20
N THR A 20 -6.06 4.06 2.12
CA THR A 20 -5.95 3.78 3.55
C THR A 20 -6.93 2.67 3.96
N TYR A 21 -6.59 1.99 5.04
CA TYR A 21 -7.34 0.94 5.72
C TYR A 21 -7.57 1.37 7.17
N SER A 22 -8.48 0.69 7.88
CA SER A 22 -8.83 1.04 9.26
C SER A 22 -7.61 1.07 10.19
N THR A 23 -7.60 2.08 11.07
CA THR A 23 -6.47 2.43 11.96
C THR A 23 -6.42 1.64 13.26
N SER A 24 -7.45 0.83 13.54
CA SER A 24 -7.62 0.04 14.77
C SER A 24 -7.37 -1.46 14.57
N ARG A 25 -6.75 -1.88 13.45
CA ARG A 25 -6.48 -3.30 13.21
C ARG A 25 -5.25 -3.78 13.96
N THR A 26 -5.38 -4.95 14.58
CA THR A 26 -4.29 -5.72 15.17
C THR A 26 -3.99 -6.94 14.30
N CYS A 27 -2.81 -7.52 14.47
CA CYS A 27 -2.44 -8.73 13.77
C CYS A 27 -3.40 -9.88 14.15
N ALA A 28 -3.90 -10.63 13.16
CA ALA A 28 -4.79 -11.78 13.39
C ALA A 28 -4.11 -13.02 14.02
N SER A 29 -2.88 -12.90 14.52
CA SER A 29 -2.17 -14.00 15.18
C SER A 29 -2.55 -14.03 16.66
N LYS A 30 -2.76 -15.24 17.20
CA LYS A 30 -3.32 -15.46 18.55
C LYS A 30 -2.53 -14.82 19.70
N VAL A 31 -1.26 -14.47 19.46
CA VAL A 31 -0.33 -13.95 20.47
C VAL A 31 0.35 -12.67 19.99
N CYS A 32 -0.29 -11.91 19.09
CA CYS A 32 0.32 -10.72 18.49
C CYS A 32 -0.58 -9.49 18.57
N ASP A 33 -0.28 -8.62 19.53
CA ASP A 33 -0.97 -7.33 19.71
C ASP A 33 -0.40 -6.20 18.83
N THR A 34 0.41 -6.55 17.83
CA THR A 34 1.02 -5.57 16.93
C THR A 34 -0.05 -4.82 16.14
N ARG A 35 -0.12 -3.51 16.35
CA ARG A 35 -1.01 -2.61 15.61
C ARG A 35 -0.57 -2.48 14.15
N LEU A 36 -1.49 -2.74 13.23
CA LEU A 36 -1.25 -2.64 11.79
C LEU A 36 -1.32 -1.17 11.35
N SER A 37 -0.37 -0.77 10.51
CA SER A 37 -0.39 0.54 9.87
C SER A 37 -1.61 0.69 8.96
N GLN A 38 -2.14 1.90 8.85
CA GLN A 38 -3.27 2.26 7.97
C GLN A 38 -3.02 1.95 6.50
N TYR A 39 -1.78 1.72 6.07
CA TYR A 39 -1.45 1.40 4.69
C TYR A 39 -1.27 -0.10 4.44
N ASN A 40 -1.18 -0.92 5.49
CA ASN A 40 -0.97 -2.35 5.34
C ASN A 40 -2.28 -3.04 4.96
N LYS A 41 -2.41 -3.57 3.74
CA LYS A 41 -3.63 -4.29 3.33
C LYS A 41 -3.81 -5.65 4.05
N ARG A 42 -2.74 -6.23 4.59
CA ARG A 42 -2.77 -7.59 5.14
C ARG A 42 -3.40 -7.61 6.54
N GLU A 43 -3.92 -8.76 6.91
CA GLU A 43 -4.46 -9.05 8.26
C GLU A 43 -3.36 -9.48 9.26
N TYR A 44 -2.14 -9.67 8.77
CA TYR A 44 -0.98 -10.08 9.55
C TYR A 44 0.10 -8.99 9.56
N CYS A 45 0.86 -8.91 10.66
CA CYS A 45 2.05 -8.06 10.73
C CYS A 45 3.18 -8.63 9.86
N PHE A 46 4.27 -7.86 9.71
CA PHE A 46 5.39 -8.25 8.86
C PHE A 46 5.99 -9.62 9.24
N THR A 47 6.08 -9.91 10.53
CA THR A 47 6.62 -11.18 11.06
C THR A 47 5.70 -12.39 10.84
N HIS A 48 4.38 -12.18 10.81
CA HIS A 48 3.38 -13.24 10.59
C HIS A 48 2.89 -13.33 9.14
N ALA A 49 3.37 -12.45 8.26
CA ALA A 49 2.96 -12.48 6.87
C ALA A 49 3.52 -13.74 6.18
N PRO A 50 2.70 -14.49 5.43
CA PRO A 50 3.18 -15.65 4.70
C PRO A 50 4.18 -15.23 3.63
N THR A 51 5.33 -15.90 3.60
CA THR A 51 6.36 -15.69 2.58
C THR A 51 5.81 -16.13 1.22
N LYS A 52 5.52 -15.16 0.35
CA LYS A 52 5.14 -15.42 -1.04
C LYS A 52 6.36 -15.28 -1.93
N TYR A 53 6.81 -16.39 -2.49
CA TYR A 53 7.85 -16.37 -3.52
C TYR A 53 7.25 -15.86 -4.83
N PRO A 54 7.91 -14.91 -5.52
CA PRO A 54 7.46 -14.46 -6.83
C PRO A 54 7.51 -15.63 -7.82
N ARG A 55 6.59 -15.62 -8.80
CA ARG A 55 6.66 -16.57 -9.91
C ARG A 55 7.90 -16.21 -10.73
N LEU A 56 8.82 -17.15 -10.87
CA LEU A 56 9.95 -17.00 -11.77
C LEU A 56 9.42 -16.89 -13.20
N ARG A 57 9.79 -15.84 -13.94
CA ARG A 57 9.41 -15.69 -15.35
C ARG A 57 9.85 -16.94 -16.11
N GLY A 58 8.95 -17.54 -16.89
CA GLY A 58 9.22 -18.74 -17.68
C GLY A 58 9.03 -20.08 -16.96
N ARG A 59 8.72 -20.11 -15.66
CA ARG A 59 8.44 -21.37 -14.95
C ARG A 59 6.95 -21.75 -15.09
N ILE A 60 6.67 -22.72 -15.95
CA ILE A 60 5.35 -23.37 -16.05
C ILE A 60 5.24 -24.36 -14.88
N VAL A 61 4.63 -23.94 -13.79
CA VAL A 61 4.15 -24.87 -12.76
C VAL A 61 2.93 -25.58 -13.32
N LYS A 62 3.06 -26.88 -13.62
CA LYS A 62 1.94 -27.74 -13.97
C LYS A 62 0.96 -27.68 -12.78
N ALA A 63 -0.24 -27.16 -13.00
CA ALA A 63 -1.29 -27.27 -11.99
C ALA A 63 -1.63 -28.76 -11.89
N GLU A 64 -1.37 -29.38 -10.74
CA GLU A 64 -1.90 -30.71 -10.45
C GLU A 64 -3.43 -30.59 -10.43
N ALA A 65 -4.08 -31.47 -11.20
CA ALA A 65 -5.51 -31.51 -11.43
C ALA A 65 -6.23 -32.28 -10.32
#